data_AF-A0A535DZF3-F1
#
_entry.id   AF-A0A535DZF3-F1
#
_cell.length_a   1.000
_cell.length_b   1.000
_cell.length_c   1.000
_cell.angle_alpha   90.00
_cell.angle_beta   90.00
_cell.angle_gamma   90.00
#
_symmetry.space_group_name_H-M   'P 1'
#
loop_
_entity.id
_entity.type
_entity.pdbx_description
1 polymer ?
#
loop_
_entity_poly.entity_id
_entity_poly.type
_entity_poly.pdbx_seq_one_letter_code
_entity_poly.pdbx_strand_id
1 'polypeptide(L)' 'MARVDPRNATRYWLDPRTRGLSLLRADLTTHEFPAHTHHALLVAVTEDGGSEVAAAGVPDEVHRSALLVVGPEEAH' A
#
# COMPACT_ATOMS: atom_id res chain seq x y z
N MET A 1 -14.08 13.77 -12.63
CA MET A 1 -14.07 12.66 -11.64
C MET A 1 -13.25 11.53 -12.22
N ALA A 2 -12.35 10.94 -11.45
CA ALA A 2 -11.58 9.78 -11.89
C ALA A 2 -12.54 8.63 -12.23
N ARG A 3 -12.30 7.95 -13.35
CA ARG A 3 -13.11 6.81 -13.79
C ARG A 3 -12.86 5.63 -12.85
N VAL A 4 -13.92 5.05 -12.31
CA VAL A 4 -13.84 3.83 -11.49
C VAL A 4 -13.44 2.66 -12.41
N ASP A 5 -12.29 2.03 -12.16
CA ASP A 5 -11.94 0.74 -12.77
C ASP A 5 -12.54 -0.37 -11.90
N PRO A 6 -13.50 -1.17 -12.40
CA PRO A 6 -14.14 -2.21 -11.61
C PRO A 6 -13.19 -3.34 -11.19
N ARG A 7 -11.98 -3.39 -11.75
CA ARG A 7 -10.92 -4.35 -11.36
C ARG A 7 -10.09 -3.88 -10.16
N ASN A 8 -10.37 -2.69 -9.65
CA ASN A 8 -9.69 -2.12 -8.49
C ASN A 8 -10.72 -1.91 -7.38
N ALA A 9 -10.51 -2.56 -6.24
CA ALA A 9 -11.34 -2.42 -5.05
C ALA A 9 -10.50 -1.99 -3.85
N THR A 10 -11.00 -1.01 -3.10
CA THR A 10 -10.36 -0.57 -1.85
C THR A 10 -11.39 -0.46 -0.74
N ARG A 11 -10.96 -0.81 0.47
CA ARG A 11 -11.68 -0.56 1.70
C ARG A 11 -10.72 0.12 2.67
N TYR A 12 -11.03 1.36 3.01
CA TYR A 12 -10.30 2.13 4.00
C TYR A 12 -11.13 2.29 5.28
N TRP A 13 -10.50 2.19 6.44
CA TRP A 13 -11.13 2.52 7.71
C TRP A 13 -10.10 2.96 8.75
N LEU A 14 -10.59 3.65 9.77
CA LEU A 14 -9.82 3.95 10.98
C LEU A 14 -10.13 2.87 12.01
N ASP A 15 -9.11 2.34 12.68
CA ASP A 15 -9.36 1.40 13.76
C ASP A 15 -9.96 2.14 14.97
N PRO A 16 -11.12 1.72 15.51
CA PRO A 16 -11.78 2.44 16.59
C PRO A 16 -11.09 2.25 17.95
N ARG A 17 -10.19 1.28 18.09
CA ARG A 17 -9.52 0.92 19.35
C ARG A 17 -8.10 1.47 19.43
N THR A 18 -7.46 1.70 18.28
CA THR A 18 -6.08 2.19 18.17
C THR A 18 -6.08 3.57 17.52
N ARG A 19 -5.94 4.60 18.35
CA ARG A 19 -5.88 5.99 17.88
C ARG A 19 -4.69 6.17 16.94
N GLY A 20 -4.96 6.74 15.76
CA GLY A 20 -3.95 7.03 14.75
C GLY A 20 -3.67 5.87 13.79
N LEU A 21 -4.31 4.71 13.98
CA LEU A 21 -4.20 3.59 13.03
C LEU A 21 -5.25 3.74 11.92
N SER A 22 -4.77 3.93 10.70
CA SER A 22 -5.54 3.76 9.47
C SER A 22 -5.25 2.39 8.87
N LEU A 23 -6.27 1.78 8.28
CA LEU A 23 -6.20 0.47 7.65
C LEU A 23 -6.74 0.56 6.23
N LEU A 24 -6.06 -0.13 5.32
CA LEU A 24 -6.43 -0.26 3.92
C LEU A 24 -6.38 -1.74 3.55
N ARG A 25 -7.47 -2.23 2.97
CA ARG A 25 -7.46 -3.47 2.20
C ARG A 25 -7.68 -3.11 0.75
N ALA A 26 -6.77 -3.52 -0.11
CA ALA A 26 -6.73 -3.17 -1.51
C ALA A 26 -6.57 -4.43 -2.36
N ASP A 27 -7.36 -4.52 -3.42
CA ASP A 27 -7.18 -5.44 -4.54
C ASP A 27 -7.07 -4.56 -5.78
N LEU A 28 -5.83 -4.27 -6.17
CA LEU A 28 -5.49 -3.33 -7.23
C LEU A 28 -4.70 -4.08 -8.28
N THR A 29 -5.23 -4.11 -9.51
CA THR A 29 -4.61 -4.82 -10.64
C THR A 29 -4.09 -3.89 -11.71
N THR A 30 -4.58 -2.64 -11.74
CA THR A 30 -4.21 -1.65 -12.78
C THR A 30 -3.83 -0.29 -12.20
N HIS A 31 -3.73 -0.18 -10.89
CA HIS A 31 -3.41 1.06 -10.24
C HIS A 31 -1.92 1.14 -9.93
N GLU A 32 -1.25 2.12 -10.52
CA GLU A 32 0.12 2.47 -10.21
C GLU A 32 0.11 3.69 -9.28
N PHE A 33 0.89 3.61 -8.20
CA PHE A 33 1.12 4.75 -7.33
C PHE A 33 2.39 5.48 -7.76
N PRO A 34 2.35 6.81 -7.98
CA PRO A 34 3.58 7.57 -8.16
C PRO A 34 4.38 7.58 -6.85
N ALA A 35 5.70 7.74 -6.95
CA ALA A 35 6.58 7.82 -5.78
C ALA A 35 6.12 8.91 -4.80
N HIS A 36 5.98 8.57 -3.52
CA HIS A 36 5.47 9.49 -2.50
C HIS A 36 5.99 9.17 -1.09
N THR A 37 5.71 10.05 -0.12
CA THR A 37 6.09 9.90 1.29
C THR A 37 4.89 10.10 2.22
N HIS A 38 5.02 9.60 3.45
CA HIS A 38 4.03 9.77 4.50
C HIS A 38 4.72 10.09 5.84
N HIS A 39 4.03 10.82 6.72
CA HIS A 39 4.50 11.07 8.09
C HIS A 39 4.37 9.86 9.04
N ALA A 40 3.74 8.78 8.59
CA ALA A 40 3.45 7.59 9.40
C ALA A 40 4.27 6.38 8.96
N LEU A 41 4.46 5.43 9.87
CA LEU A 41 5.01 4.11 9.55
C LEU A 41 3.99 3.33 8.69
N LEU A 42 4.42 2.82 7.55
CA LEU A 42 3.64 1.92 6.72
C LEU A 42 4.03 0.48 7.01
N VAL A 43 3.04 -0.37 7.22
CA VAL A 43 3.19 -1.83 7.28
C VAL A 43 2.17 -2.44 6.32
N ALA A 44 2.64 -3.16 5.32
CA ALA A 44 1.81 -3.79 4.31
C ALA A 44 2.12 -5.29 4.22
N VAL A 45 1.07 -6.09 4.01
CA VAL A 45 1.17 -7.53 3.77
C VAL A 45 0.52 -7.84 2.44
N THR A 46 1.22 -8.56 1.58
CA THR A 46 0.67 -9.06 0.32
C THR A 46 -0.14 -10.33 0.58
N GLU A 47 -1.46 -10.21 0.69
CA GLU A 47 -2.35 -11.36 0.98
C GLU A 47 -2.36 -12.40 -0.16
N ASP A 48 -2.36 -11.92 -1.40
CA ASP A 48 -2.36 -12.70 -2.64
C ASP A 48 -1.73 -11.90 -3.79
N GLY A 49 -1.31 -12.58 -4.86
CA GLY A 49 -0.67 -11.94 -6.02
C GLY A 49 0.73 -11.39 -5.75
N GLY A 50 1.01 -10.19 -6.25
CA GLY A 50 2.30 -9.51 -6.13
C GLY A 50 2.35 -8.16 -6.84
N SER A 51 3.41 -7.39 -6.62
CA SER A 51 3.67 -6.10 -7.27
C SER A 51 5.16 -5.80 -7.26
N GLU A 52 5.62 -4.92 -8.16
CA GLU A 52 6.86 -4.20 -7.97
C GLU A 52 6.64 -3.07 -6.94
N VAL A 53 7.62 -2.83 -6.08
CA VAL A 53 7.66 -1.75 -5.10
C VAL A 53 9.05 -1.12 -5.11
N ALA A 54 9.16 0.19 -4.92
CA ALA A 54 10.45 0.88 -4.92
C ALA A 54 10.72 1.59 -3.58
N ALA A 55 10.57 0.85 -2.48
CA ALA A 55 10.97 1.36 -1.16
C ALA A 55 12.49 1.64 -1.14
N ALA A 56 12.89 2.82 -0.70
CA ALA A 56 14.27 3.33 -0.79
C ALA A 56 14.81 3.53 -2.23
N GLY A 57 13.94 3.57 -3.24
CA GLY A 57 14.30 3.93 -4.61
C GLY A 57 14.93 2.83 -5.46
N VAL A 58 15.02 1.60 -4.93
CA VAL A 58 15.42 0.41 -5.70
C VAL A 58 14.18 -0.47 -5.91
N PRO A 59 13.77 -0.75 -7.16
CA PRO A 59 12.67 -1.66 -7.42
C PRO A 59 12.96 -3.06 -6.86
N ASP A 60 11.96 -3.61 -6.17
CA ASP A 60 11.92 -4.98 -5.66
C ASP A 60 10.55 -5.59 -5.94
N GLU A 61 10.49 -6.91 -6.08
CA GLU A 61 9.26 -7.65 -6.31
C GLU A 61 8.73 -8.21 -4.99
N VAL A 62 7.50 -7.85 -4.63
CA VAL A 62 6.78 -8.51 -3.54
C VAL A 62 5.82 -9.54 -4.09
N HIS A 63 5.81 -10.71 -3.49
CA HIS A 63 4.87 -11.78 -3.79
C HIS A 63 3.95 -12.05 -2.60
N ARG A 64 3.03 -13.00 -2.77
CA ARG A 64 2.18 -13.51 -1.70
C ARG A 64 2.98 -13.81 -0.42
N SER A 65 2.42 -13.39 0.71
CA SER A 65 3.01 -13.52 2.05
C SER A 65 4.29 -12.68 2.28
N ALA A 66 4.56 -11.68 1.45
CA ALA A 66 5.57 -10.67 1.73
C ALA A 66 5.07 -9.67 2.79
N LEU A 67 6.02 -9.17 3.60
CA LEU A 67 5.84 -8.08 4.54
C LEU A 67 6.71 -6.90 4.07
N LEU A 68 6.08 -5.76 3.81
CA LEU A 68 6.75 -4.50 3.50
C LEU A 68 6.60 -3.56 4.70
N VAL A 69 7.71 -2.97 5.13
CA VAL A 69 7.75 -1.96 6.18
C VAL A 69 8.50 -0.75 5.64
N VAL A 70 7.83 0.40 5.59
CA VAL A 70 8.41 1.65 5.07
C VAL A 70 8.39 2.71 6.15
N GLY A 71 9.53 3.34 6.39
CA GLY A 71 9.69 4.34 7.43
C GLY A 71 8.91 5.64 7.15
N PRO A 72 8.62 6.45 8.17
CA PRO A 72 8.17 7.81 7.95
C PRO A 72 9.15 8.59 7.07
N GLU A 73 8.61 9.42 6.17
CA GLU A 73 9.34 10.22 5.17
C GLU A 73 10.14 9.43 4.12
N GLU A 74 10.10 8.09 4.16
CA GLU A 74 10.76 7.27 3.16
C GLU A 74 9.92 7.22 1.87
N ALA A 75 10.57 7.55 0.75
CA ALA A 75 9.94 7.51 -0.56
C ALA A 75 9.74 6.06 -1.01
N HIS A 76 8.54 5.76 -1.49
CA HIS A 76 8.14 4.46 -2.02
C HIS A 76 7.09 4.61 -3.13
#